data_AF-A0A952RFY6-F1
#
_entry.id   AF-A0A952RFY6-F1
#
_cell.length_a   1.000
_cell.length_b   1.000
_cell.length_c   1.000
_cell.angle_alpha   90.00
_cell.angle_beta   90.00
_cell.angle_gamma   90.00
#
_symmetry.space_group_name_H-M   'P 1'
#
loop_
_entity.id
_entity.type
_entity.pdbx_description
1 polymer ?
#
loop_
_entity_poly.entity_id
_entity_poly.type
_entity_poly.pdbx_seq_one_letter_code
_entity_poly.pdbx_strand_id
1 'polypeptide(L)'
;MREFLEEERRDAMFWNVGFATAGAIGLAGNLVWGALASYDVRVSRYFAAAAAGGLLFLSVTNPLRVKTSVPAGLSPCAEVQERERVLLGVAKDETKRRSALYHVVPLVFNVASGLTLGLGYGHWRNAILNTALAELVTELRIFVAPQGARTALRRYRHGDIGGDGAKAAWTIAPIVVGQNGTGVAFTLAY
;
A
#
# COMPACT_ATOMS: atom_id res chain seq x y z
N MET A 1 1.96 15.28 -19.18
CA MET A 1 0.76 14.45 -18.86
C MET A 1 0.98 12.96 -19.15
N ARG A 2 1.38 12.53 -20.36
CA ARG A 2 1.61 11.09 -20.64
C ARG A 2 2.68 10.47 -19.74
N GLU A 3 3.85 11.11 -19.64
CA GLU A 3 4.95 10.65 -18.76
C GLU A 3 4.53 10.57 -17.30
N PHE A 4 3.79 11.58 -16.82
CA PHE A 4 3.22 11.59 -15.47
C PHE A 4 2.29 10.38 -15.22
N LEU A 5 1.39 10.06 -16.16
CA LEU A 5 0.50 8.90 -16.00
C LEU A 5 1.26 7.56 -16.01
N GLU A 6 2.34 7.45 -16.78
CA GLU A 6 3.20 6.26 -16.75
C GLU A 6 4.01 6.15 -15.44
N GLU A 7 4.46 7.27 -14.88
CA GLU A 7 5.10 7.31 -13.56
C GLU A 7 4.12 6.89 -12.46
N GLU A 8 2.91 7.44 -12.44
CA GLU A 8 1.85 7.04 -11.51
C GLU A 8 1.50 5.55 -11.64
N ARG A 9 1.47 5.03 -12.87
CA ARG A 9 1.23 3.61 -13.12
C ARG A 9 2.35 2.75 -12.53
N ARG A 10 3.60 3.17 -12.68
CA ARG A 10 4.77 2.47 -12.12
C ARG A 10 4.71 2.48 -10.59
N ASP A 11 4.42 3.61 -9.99
CA ASP A 11 4.32 3.74 -8.53
C ASP A 11 3.16 2.91 -7.96
N ALA A 12 2.01 2.92 -8.64
CA ALA A 12 0.88 2.06 -8.32
C ALA A 12 1.23 0.57 -8.45
N MET A 13 1.98 0.18 -9.49
CA MET A 13 2.45 -1.19 -9.68
C MET A 13 3.39 -1.62 -8.56
N PHE A 14 4.42 -0.82 -8.25
CA PHE A 14 5.34 -1.11 -7.15
C PHE A 14 4.60 -1.23 -5.82
N TRP A 15 3.68 -0.32 -5.53
CA TRP A 15 2.87 -0.37 -4.31
C TRP A 15 2.01 -1.66 -4.26
N ASN A 16 1.29 -1.99 -5.34
CA ASN A 16 0.46 -3.20 -5.39
C ASN A 16 1.29 -4.48 -5.22
N VAL A 17 2.41 -4.60 -5.96
CA VAL A 17 3.30 -5.76 -5.91
C VAL A 17 4.00 -5.87 -4.56
N GLY A 18 4.41 -4.75 -3.96
CA GLY A 18 5.05 -4.72 -2.65
C GLY A 18 4.14 -5.32 -1.58
N PHE A 19 2.90 -4.83 -1.47
CA PHE A 19 1.95 -5.35 -0.47
C PHE A 19 1.44 -6.76 -0.78
N ALA A 20 1.28 -7.12 -2.06
CA ALA A 20 0.95 -8.50 -2.44
C ALA A 20 2.07 -9.47 -2.04
N THR A 21 3.33 -9.12 -2.33
CA THR A 21 4.50 -9.92 -1.96
C THR A 21 4.63 -10.04 -0.43
N ALA A 22 4.48 -8.93 0.30
CA ALA A 22 4.50 -8.94 1.76
C ALA A 22 3.40 -9.85 2.33
N GLY A 23 2.18 -9.77 1.79
CA GLY A 23 1.08 -10.67 2.17
C GLY A 23 1.37 -12.14 1.86
N ALA A 24 1.92 -12.44 0.68
CA ALA A 24 2.27 -13.80 0.29
C ALA A 24 3.36 -14.42 1.17
N ILE A 25 4.44 -13.66 1.45
CA ILE A 25 5.52 -14.09 2.35
C ILE A 25 4.98 -14.28 3.76
N GLY A 26 4.18 -13.33 4.26
CA GLY A 26 3.56 -13.42 5.58
C GLY A 26 2.65 -14.64 5.71
N LEU A 27 1.85 -14.93 4.69
CA LEU A 27 0.97 -16.11 4.66
C LEU A 27 1.79 -17.40 4.69
N ALA A 28 2.71 -17.58 3.74
CA ALA A 28 3.53 -18.77 3.63
C ALA A 28 4.39 -18.99 4.88
N GLY A 29 5.06 -17.95 5.37
CA GLY A 29 5.93 -18.02 6.54
C GLY A 29 5.18 -18.40 7.81
N ASN A 30 4.00 -17.82 8.04
CA ASN A 30 3.20 -18.17 9.22
C ASN A 30 2.59 -19.58 9.11
N LEU A 31 2.21 -20.04 7.92
CA LEU A 31 1.75 -21.43 7.73
C LEU A 31 2.86 -22.45 7.99
N VAL A 32 4.06 -22.22 7.43
CA VAL A 32 5.22 -23.09 7.64
C VAL A 32 5.60 -23.13 9.11
N TRP A 33 5.72 -21.96 9.76
CA TRP A 33 6.03 -21.90 11.18
C TRP A 33 4.95 -22.57 12.03
N GLY A 34 3.67 -22.33 11.72
CA GLY A 34 2.54 -22.94 12.43
C GLY A 34 2.58 -24.47 12.38
N ALA A 35 2.92 -25.05 11.22
CA ALA A 35 3.04 -26.50 11.05
C ALA A 35 4.15 -27.12 11.93
N LEU A 36 5.24 -26.36 12.16
CA LEU A 36 6.40 -26.82 12.93
C LEU A 36 6.30 -26.51 14.43
N ALA A 37 5.36 -25.65 14.84
CA ALA A 37 5.26 -25.18 16.20
C ALA A 37 4.38 -26.07 17.10
N SER A 38 4.58 -25.93 18.42
CA SER A 38 3.68 -26.48 19.46
C SER A 38 2.27 -25.90 19.34
N TYR A 39 1.29 -26.58 19.95
CA TYR A 39 -0.14 -26.24 19.81
C TYR A 39 -0.45 -24.76 20.10
N ASP A 40 0.01 -24.23 21.25
CA ASP A 40 -0.26 -22.84 21.65
C ASP A 40 0.30 -21.80 20.66
N VAL A 41 1.47 -22.09 20.10
CA VAL A 41 2.11 -21.20 19.12
C VAL A 41 1.47 -21.36 17.75
N ARG A 42 1.05 -22.58 17.39
CA ARG A 42 0.42 -22.92 16.11
C ARG A 42 -0.87 -22.16 15.88
N VAL A 43 -1.76 -22.11 16.87
CA VAL A 43 -3.03 -21.38 16.76
C VAL A 43 -2.76 -19.92 16.43
N SER A 44 -1.87 -19.27 17.19
CA SER A 44 -1.51 -17.87 16.98
C SER A 44 -0.90 -17.61 15.60
N ARG A 45 -0.14 -18.55 15.05
CA ARG A 45 0.45 -18.47 13.71
C ARG A 45 -0.58 -18.62 12.60
N TYR A 46 -1.60 -19.47 12.76
CA TYR A 46 -2.68 -19.56 11.77
C TYR A 46 -3.53 -18.29 11.69
N PHE A 47 -3.77 -17.61 12.80
CA PHE A 47 -4.39 -16.28 12.77
C PHE A 47 -3.51 -15.23 12.08
N ALA A 48 -2.20 -15.24 12.35
CA ALA A 48 -1.25 -14.37 11.64
C ALA A 48 -1.20 -14.67 10.13
N ALA A 49 -1.26 -15.96 9.75
CA ALA A 49 -1.38 -16.38 8.36
C ALA A 49 -2.67 -15.87 7.72
N ALA A 50 -3.81 -15.95 8.42
CA ALA A 50 -5.09 -15.44 7.92
C ALA A 50 -5.04 -13.92 7.69
N ALA A 51 -4.45 -13.15 8.61
CA ALA A 51 -4.27 -11.71 8.45
C ALA A 51 -3.38 -11.37 7.23
N ALA A 52 -2.26 -12.05 7.07
CA ALA A 52 -1.38 -11.88 5.91
C ALA A 52 -2.05 -12.32 4.59
N GLY A 53 -2.86 -13.38 4.63
CA GLY A 53 -3.72 -13.80 3.53
C GLY A 53 -4.75 -12.74 3.15
N GLY A 54 -5.36 -12.07 4.13
CA GLY A 54 -6.25 -10.92 3.91
C GLY A 54 -5.55 -9.76 3.21
N LEU A 55 -4.32 -9.43 3.63
CA LEU A 55 -3.49 -8.42 2.96
C LEU A 55 -3.20 -8.78 1.50
N LEU A 56 -2.80 -10.02 1.23
CA LEU A 56 -2.57 -10.53 -0.12
C LEU A 56 -3.86 -10.42 -0.95
N PHE A 57 -4.97 -10.94 -0.42
CA PHE A 57 -6.27 -10.92 -1.07
C PHE A 57 -6.68 -9.50 -1.46
N LEU A 58 -6.59 -8.55 -0.54
CA LEU A 58 -6.91 -7.15 -0.80
C LEU A 58 -5.95 -6.48 -1.80
N SER A 59 -4.70 -6.93 -1.87
CA SER A 59 -3.70 -6.39 -2.83
C SER A 59 -3.96 -6.89 -4.25
N VAL A 60 -4.43 -8.13 -4.39
CA VAL A 60 -4.75 -8.74 -5.68
C VAL A 60 -6.13 -8.30 -6.20
N THR A 61 -7.15 -8.28 -5.34
CA THR A 61 -8.54 -8.02 -5.77
C THR A 61 -8.86 -6.54 -5.90
N ASN A 62 -8.18 -5.69 -5.14
CA ASN A 62 -8.40 -4.25 -5.17
C ASN A 62 -7.10 -3.46 -5.40
N PRO A 63 -6.46 -3.62 -6.57
CA PRO A 63 -5.23 -2.90 -6.92
C PRO A 63 -5.50 -1.43 -7.22
N LEU A 64 -4.53 -0.55 -6.97
CA LEU A 64 -4.56 0.82 -7.49
C LEU A 64 -4.39 0.76 -9.01
N ARG A 65 -5.39 1.23 -9.76
CA ARG A 65 -5.42 1.15 -11.22
C ARG A 65 -5.18 2.54 -11.80
N VAL A 66 -4.10 2.67 -12.57
CA VAL A 66 -3.81 3.88 -13.35
C VAL A 66 -3.97 3.52 -14.82
N LYS A 67 -4.95 4.12 -15.48
CA LYS A 67 -5.09 4.01 -16.93
C LYS A 67 -4.17 5.04 -17.57
N THR A 68 -3.41 4.63 -18.59
CA THR A 68 -2.48 5.53 -19.30
C THR A 68 -2.81 5.67 -20.79
N SER A 69 -3.65 4.77 -21.32
CA SER A 69 -4.02 4.76 -22.73
C SER A 69 -5.11 5.78 -23.04
N VAL A 70 -4.92 6.48 -24.15
CA VAL A 70 -5.89 7.38 -24.79
C VAL A 70 -6.06 6.87 -26.22
N PRO A 71 -7.29 6.84 -26.79
CA PRO A 71 -7.51 6.41 -28.16
C PRO A 71 -6.61 7.16 -29.16
N ALA A 72 -6.05 6.45 -30.13
CA ALA A 72 -5.27 7.05 -31.21
C ALA A 72 -6.19 7.78 -32.20
N GLY A 73 -5.64 8.76 -32.93
CA GLY A 73 -6.37 9.49 -33.99
C GLY A 73 -7.36 10.55 -33.50
N LEU A 74 -7.34 10.90 -32.21
CA LEU A 74 -8.12 12.02 -31.67
C LEU A 74 -7.57 13.37 -32.17
N SER A 75 -8.47 14.34 -32.34
CA SER A 75 -8.05 15.73 -32.52
C SER A 75 -7.30 16.23 -31.28
N PRO A 76 -6.42 17.25 -31.39
CA PRO A 76 -5.67 17.75 -30.24
C PRO A 76 -6.54 18.12 -29.03
N CYS A 77 -7.72 18.73 -29.28
CA CYS A 77 -8.68 19.06 -28.22
C CYS A 77 -9.31 17.81 -27.58
N ALA A 78 -9.68 16.81 -28.39
CA ALA A 78 -10.25 15.57 -27.89
C ALA A 78 -9.23 14.73 -27.10
N GLU A 79 -7.95 14.77 -27.50
CA GLU A 79 -6.88 14.11 -26.76
C GLU A 79 -6.69 14.72 -25.36
N VAL A 80 -6.70 16.05 -25.24
CA VAL A 80 -6.61 16.74 -23.94
C VAL A 80 -7.80 16.36 -23.05
N GLN A 81 -9.02 16.42 -23.59
CA GLN A 81 -10.24 16.06 -22.86
C GLN A 81 -10.21 14.62 -22.32
N GLU A 82 -9.73 13.67 -23.12
CA GLU A 82 -9.64 12.26 -22.68
C GLU A 82 -8.57 12.06 -21.61
N ARG A 83 -7.43 12.76 -21.71
CA ARG A 83 -6.39 12.75 -20.66
C ARG A 83 -6.90 13.32 -19.35
N GLU A 84 -7.70 14.38 -19.39
CA GLU A 84 -8.36 14.93 -18.20
C GLU A 84 -9.34 13.93 -17.58
N ARG A 85 -10.15 13.26 -18.42
CA ARG A 85 -11.08 12.22 -17.97
C ARG A 85 -10.35 11.10 -17.25
N VAL A 86 -9.22 10.65 -17.80
CA VAL A 86 -8.35 9.65 -17.18
C VAL A 86 -7.80 10.14 -15.85
N LEU A 87 -7.25 11.36 -15.79
CA LEU A 87 -6.72 11.96 -14.56
C LEU A 87 -7.78 12.07 -13.46
N LEU A 88 -9.00 12.50 -13.80
CA LEU A 88 -10.13 12.57 -12.88
C LEU A 88 -10.51 11.19 -12.33
N GLY A 89 -10.46 10.15 -13.17
CA GLY A 89 -10.70 8.77 -12.76
C GLY A 89 -9.68 8.30 -11.72
N VAL A 90 -8.39 8.49 -12.00
CA VAL A 90 -7.31 8.06 -11.08
C VAL A 90 -7.36 8.85 -9.76
N ALA A 91 -7.54 10.17 -9.82
CA ALA A 91 -7.66 11.01 -8.62
C ALA A 91 -8.87 10.62 -7.74
N LYS A 92 -9.98 10.18 -8.36
CA LYS A 92 -11.15 9.66 -7.64
C LYS A 92 -10.82 8.36 -6.92
N ASP A 93 -10.13 7.43 -7.58
CA ASP A 93 -9.72 6.16 -7.00
C ASP A 93 -8.74 6.35 -5.83
N GLU A 94 -7.76 7.25 -5.97
CA GLU A 94 -6.85 7.64 -4.89
C GLU A 94 -7.60 8.24 -3.70
N THR A 95 -8.57 9.11 -3.96
CA THR A 95 -9.38 9.74 -2.89
C THR A 95 -10.23 8.70 -2.16
N LYS A 96 -10.84 7.77 -2.90
CA LYS A 96 -11.67 6.72 -2.32
C LYS A 96 -10.89 5.84 -1.35
N ARG A 97 -9.61 5.55 -1.61
CA ARG A 97 -8.74 4.75 -0.74
C ARG A 97 -8.48 5.35 0.64
N ARG A 98 -8.73 6.66 0.80
CA ARG A 98 -8.63 7.35 2.09
C ARG A 98 -9.99 7.65 2.71
N SER A 99 -11.06 7.07 2.15
CA SER A 99 -12.37 7.14 2.78
C SER A 99 -12.38 6.33 4.07
N ALA A 100 -13.21 6.74 5.03
CA ALA A 100 -13.34 6.06 6.32
C ALA A 100 -13.60 4.55 6.18
N LEU A 101 -14.29 4.12 5.12
CA LEU A 101 -14.54 2.70 4.84
C LEU A 101 -13.25 1.88 4.70
N TYR A 102 -12.18 2.44 4.13
CA TYR A 102 -10.91 1.74 3.96
C TYR A 102 -10.13 1.56 5.26
N HIS A 103 -10.42 2.38 6.27
CA HIS A 103 -9.86 2.26 7.62
C HIS A 103 -10.74 1.35 8.49
N VAL A 104 -12.06 1.55 8.46
CA VAL A 104 -13.01 0.86 9.35
C VAL A 104 -13.16 -0.62 9.01
N VAL A 105 -13.23 -1.00 7.72
CA VAL A 105 -13.46 -2.40 7.35
C VAL A 105 -12.30 -3.31 7.82
N PRO A 106 -11.02 -2.98 7.56
CA PRO A 106 -9.91 -3.75 8.11
C PRO A 106 -9.85 -3.71 9.63
N LEU A 107 -10.11 -2.56 10.27
CA LEU A 107 -10.13 -2.44 11.72
C LEU A 107 -11.11 -3.42 12.36
N VAL A 108 -12.36 -3.45 11.88
CA VAL A 108 -13.39 -4.38 12.38
C VAL A 108 -12.95 -5.83 12.18
N PHE A 109 -12.37 -6.15 11.02
CA PHE A 109 -11.87 -7.49 10.75
C PHE A 109 -10.72 -7.90 11.68
N ASN A 110 -9.75 -7.00 11.89
CA ASN A 110 -8.58 -7.22 12.75
C ASN A 110 -9.02 -7.40 14.20
N VAL A 111 -9.93 -6.54 14.69
CA VAL A 111 -10.50 -6.64 16.05
C VAL A 111 -11.28 -7.94 16.23
N ALA A 112 -12.14 -8.32 15.27
CA ALA A 112 -12.88 -9.59 15.33
C ALA A 112 -11.93 -10.80 15.36
N SER A 113 -10.86 -10.77 14.58
CA SER A 113 -9.83 -11.80 14.57
C SER A 113 -9.09 -11.88 15.91
N GLY A 114 -8.72 -10.74 16.49
CA GLY A 114 -8.13 -10.64 17.82
C GLY A 114 -9.04 -11.17 18.93
N LEU A 115 -10.31 -10.76 18.92
CA LEU A 115 -11.31 -11.23 19.88
C LEU A 115 -11.50 -12.75 19.78
N THR A 116 -11.52 -13.31 18.57
CA THR A 116 -11.58 -14.77 18.38
C THR A 116 -10.38 -15.47 19.03
N LEU A 117 -9.18 -14.92 18.87
CA LEU A 117 -7.97 -15.49 19.46
C LEU A 117 -7.93 -15.33 21.01
N GLY A 118 -8.40 -14.20 21.52
CA GLY A 118 -8.43 -13.90 22.96
C GLY A 118 -9.53 -14.67 23.71
N LEU A 119 -10.78 -14.54 23.27
CA LEU A 119 -11.95 -15.17 23.91
C LEU A 119 -12.06 -16.66 23.58
N GLY A 120 -11.77 -17.04 22.33
CA GLY A 120 -11.95 -18.42 21.87
C GLY A 120 -10.81 -19.36 22.26
N TYR A 121 -9.57 -18.85 22.34
CA TYR A 121 -8.38 -19.67 22.59
C TYR A 121 -7.55 -19.21 23.80
N GLY A 122 -7.98 -18.18 24.55
CA GLY A 122 -7.27 -17.70 25.75
C GLY A 122 -5.94 -16.98 25.48
N HIS A 123 -5.57 -16.73 24.22
CA HIS A 123 -4.27 -16.17 23.85
C HIS A 123 -4.26 -14.64 23.78
N TRP A 124 -4.65 -13.96 24.86
CA TRP A 124 -4.79 -12.49 24.88
C TRP A 124 -3.55 -11.71 24.48
N ARG A 125 -2.36 -12.15 24.91
CA ARG A 125 -1.10 -11.48 24.52
C ARG A 125 -0.90 -11.50 23.01
N ASN A 126 -1.12 -12.67 22.39
CA ASN A 126 -0.95 -12.81 20.94
C ASN A 126 -2.12 -12.16 20.17
N ALA A 127 -3.33 -12.14 20.73
CA ALA A 127 -4.47 -11.41 20.18
C ALA A 127 -4.17 -9.93 20.05
N ILE A 128 -3.72 -9.29 21.12
CA ILE A 128 -3.39 -7.85 21.11
C ILE A 128 -2.26 -7.56 20.12
N LEU A 129 -1.17 -8.35 20.17
CA LEU A 129 -0.01 -8.15 19.28
C LEU A 129 -0.37 -8.33 17.81
N ASN A 130 -1.09 -9.41 17.45
CA ASN A 130 -1.48 -9.64 16.05
C ASN A 130 -2.46 -8.58 15.55
N THR A 131 -3.42 -8.18 16.38
CA THR A 131 -4.39 -7.13 16.01
C THR A 131 -3.69 -5.81 15.77
N ALA A 132 -2.83 -5.39 16.70
CA ALA A 132 -2.08 -4.13 16.58
C ALA A 132 -1.15 -4.12 15.36
N LEU A 133 -0.47 -5.24 15.08
CA LEU A 133 0.42 -5.34 13.93
C LEU A 133 -0.37 -5.35 12.61
N ALA A 134 -1.47 -6.09 12.53
CA ALA A 134 -2.33 -6.11 11.35
C ALA A 134 -2.92 -4.72 11.06
N GLU A 135 -3.32 -4.01 12.10
CA GLU A 135 -3.82 -2.64 11.98
C GLU A 135 -2.73 -1.67 11.53
N LEU A 136 -1.55 -1.73 12.14
CA LEU A 136 -0.40 -0.93 11.75
C LEU A 136 -0.04 -1.13 10.27
N VAL A 137 -0.01 -2.37 9.79
CA VAL A 137 0.28 -2.68 8.38
C VAL A 137 -0.82 -2.15 7.46
N THR A 138 -2.09 -2.23 7.88
CA THR A 138 -3.23 -1.71 7.10
C THR A 138 -3.15 -0.19 6.98
N GLU A 139 -2.93 0.51 8.09
CA GLU A 139 -2.81 1.97 8.10
C GLU A 139 -1.58 2.43 7.35
N LEU A 140 -0.44 1.75 7.51
CA LEU A 140 0.77 2.02 6.73
C LEU A 140 0.48 1.90 5.25
N ARG A 141 -0.22 0.85 4.82
CA ARG A 141 -0.61 0.64 3.42
C ARG A 141 -1.44 1.81 2.88
N ILE A 142 -2.43 2.30 3.64
CA ILE A 142 -3.26 3.43 3.23
C ILE A 142 -2.44 4.73 3.22
N PHE A 143 -1.57 4.92 4.20
CA PHE A 143 -0.75 6.12 4.35
C PHE A 143 0.25 6.28 3.20
N VAL A 144 0.93 5.20 2.80
CA VAL A 144 1.94 5.20 1.73
C VAL A 144 1.35 4.99 0.33
N ALA A 145 0.03 4.92 0.20
CA ALA A 145 -0.61 4.82 -1.11
C ALA A 145 -0.27 6.04 -1.99
N PRO A 146 0.06 5.84 -3.29
CA PRO A 146 0.33 6.94 -4.23
C PRO A 146 -0.81 7.99 -4.30
N GLN A 147 -0.43 9.24 -4.52
CA GLN A 147 -1.34 10.42 -4.47
C GLN A 147 -1.02 11.46 -5.55
N GLY A 148 -0.25 11.07 -6.56
CA GLY A 148 0.22 12.03 -7.55
C GLY A 148 -0.96 12.53 -8.38
N ALA A 149 -1.89 11.67 -8.79
CA ALA A 149 -3.03 12.10 -9.61
C ALA A 149 -3.93 13.12 -8.90
N ARG A 150 -4.20 12.93 -7.60
CA ARG A 150 -4.96 13.89 -6.79
C ARG A 150 -4.22 15.22 -6.64
N THR A 151 -2.90 15.17 -6.47
CA THR A 151 -2.07 16.37 -6.34
C THR A 151 -1.97 17.13 -7.67
N ALA A 152 -1.78 16.41 -8.77
CA ALA A 152 -1.75 16.95 -10.13
C ALA A 152 -3.11 17.57 -10.51
N LEU A 153 -4.23 16.92 -10.18
CA LEU A 153 -5.56 17.47 -10.40
C LEU A 153 -5.79 18.76 -9.60
N ARG A 154 -5.31 18.82 -8.36
CA ARG A 154 -5.39 20.05 -7.55
C ARG A 154 -4.61 21.19 -8.21
N ARG A 155 -3.37 20.95 -8.64
CA ARG A 155 -2.55 21.95 -9.35
C ARG A 155 -3.19 22.41 -10.66
N TYR A 156 -3.66 21.45 -11.46
CA TYR A 156 -4.36 21.73 -12.71
C TYR A 156 -5.55 22.67 -12.53
N ARG A 157 -6.39 22.43 -11.50
CA ARG A 157 -7.53 23.31 -11.15
C ARG A 157 -7.14 24.70 -10.67
N HIS A 158 -5.92 24.87 -10.17
CA HIS A 158 -5.37 26.16 -9.77
C HIS A 158 -4.65 26.88 -10.92
N GLY A 159 -4.67 26.33 -12.15
CA GLY A 159 -3.96 26.89 -13.30
C GLY A 159 -2.45 26.66 -13.28
N ASP A 160 -1.96 25.81 -12.35
CA ASP A 160 -0.55 25.41 -12.30
C ASP A 160 -0.33 24.23 -13.25
N ILE A 161 0.03 24.58 -14.49
CA ILE A 161 0.32 23.67 -15.60
C ILE A 161 1.84 23.47 -15.81
N GLY A 162 2.66 24.15 -15.01
CA GLY A 162 4.11 24.05 -15.01
C GLY A 162 4.57 22.79 -14.30
N GLY A 163 5.11 21.84 -15.06
CA GLY A 163 5.80 20.69 -14.50
C GLY A 163 7.10 21.16 -13.83
N ASP A 164 7.13 21.13 -12.51
CA ASP A 164 8.25 20.70 -11.66
C ASP A 164 7.87 20.96 -10.20
N GLY A 165 6.96 20.12 -9.68
CA GLY A 165 6.87 19.98 -8.24
C GLY A 165 8.14 19.30 -7.76
N ALA A 166 8.94 20.01 -6.97
CA ALA A 166 10.14 19.47 -6.32
C ALA A 166 9.83 18.06 -5.79
N LYS A 167 10.44 17.06 -6.42
CA LYS A 167 10.21 15.65 -6.09
C LYS A 167 11.05 15.37 -4.86
N ALA A 168 10.39 15.06 -3.74
CA ALA A 168 11.08 14.57 -2.57
C ALA A 168 11.81 13.27 -2.95
N ALA A 169 13.12 13.36 -3.15
CA ALA A 169 13.96 12.21 -3.45
C ALA A 169 14.53 11.70 -2.14
N TRP A 170 14.34 10.41 -1.87
CA TRP A 170 14.96 9.77 -0.73
C TRP A 170 15.89 8.66 -1.21
N THR A 171 17.06 8.57 -0.56
CA THR A 171 18.03 7.52 -0.81
C THR A 171 18.34 6.83 0.52
N ILE A 172 18.37 5.50 0.47
CA ILE A 172 18.88 4.65 1.54
C ILE A 172 20.16 4.02 1.02
N ALA A 173 21.30 4.41 1.57
CA ALA A 173 22.59 3.83 1.20
C ALA A 173 23.19 3.09 2.42
N PRO A 174 23.66 1.85 2.24
CA PRO A 174 24.47 1.22 3.27
C PRO A 174 25.79 2.00 3.41
N ILE A 175 26.16 2.34 4.63
CA ILE A 175 27.45 2.98 4.92
C ILE A 175 28.31 2.04 5.76
N VAL A 176 29.59 1.96 5.39
CA VAL A 176 30.60 1.26 6.19
C VAL A 176 31.28 2.30 7.06
N VAL A 177 31.10 2.19 8.37
CA VAL A 177 31.70 3.09 9.36
C VAL A 177 32.88 2.36 9.99
N GLY A 178 34.05 2.47 9.35
CA GLY A 178 35.28 1.81 9.79
C GLY A 178 35.30 0.29 9.55
N GLN A 179 36.29 -0.40 10.12
CA GLN A 179 36.54 -1.82 9.84
C GLN A 179 35.48 -2.78 10.39
N ASN A 180 34.65 -2.36 11.36
CA ASN A 180 33.68 -3.23 12.04
C ASN A 180 32.26 -2.62 12.17
N GLY A 181 31.98 -1.47 11.57
CA GLY A 181 30.68 -0.81 11.66
C GLY A 181 29.94 -0.83 10.33
N THR A 182 28.71 -1.34 10.31
CA THR A 182 27.77 -1.09 9.21
C THR A 182 26.63 -0.24 9.72
N GLY A 183 26.20 0.73 8.91
CA GLY A 183 25.12 1.65 9.22
C GLY A 183 24.27 1.91 7.99
N VAL A 184 23.22 2.69 8.17
CA VAL A 184 22.32 3.10 7.11
C VAL A 184 22.25 4.62 7.09
N ALA A 185 22.58 5.22 5.95
CA ALA A 185 22.36 6.64 5.71
C ALA A 185 20.99 6.83 5.07
N PHE A 186 20.17 7.70 5.65
CA PHE A 186 18.93 8.18 5.07
C PHE A 186 19.12 9.63 4.66
N THR A 187 18.95 9.92 3.38
CA THR A 187 18.96 11.29 2.87
C THR A 187 17.61 11.62 2.25
N LEU A 188 17.13 12.83 2.56
CA LEU A 188 15.92 13.41 2.00
C LEU A 188 16.32 14.71 1.30
N ALA A 189 16.11 14.77 -0.01
CA ALA A 189 16.27 15.97 -0.82
C ALA A 189 14.87 16.50 -1.19
N TYR A 190 14.66 17.79 -1.03
CA TYR A 190 13.43 18.51 -1.37
C TYR A 190 13.68 19.52 -2.47
#